data_AF-K7ZI82-F1
#
_entry.id   AF-K7ZI82-F1
#
_cell.length_a   1.000
_cell.length_b   1.000
_cell.length_c   1.000
_cell.angle_alpha   90.00
_cell.angle_beta   90.00
_cell.angle_gamma   90.00
#
_symmetry.space_group_name_H-M   'P 1'
#
loop_
_entity.id
_entity.type
_entity.pdbx_description
1 polymer ?
#
loop_
_entity_poly.entity_id
_entity_poly.type
_entity_poly.pdbx_seq_one_letter_code
_entity_poly.pdbx_strand_id
1 'polypeptide(L)'
;LEVPKAALIVKGISEACRETFCALLGGETAEMPSMYDTGKYDLAGYCIGVVENDNILPKINEIYPGDLVIGLPSSGVHSNGFSLVIEIMKTINEKFTNIAPFSRNRNSFGKEFLTPTKLYVAPILPVLRQGNIKALAHITGGGLIENIPRVLKDDLLVQLDARKFDIPNVFGWLAAKGNISEFEMLRTFNCGVGMIVIVPANDKSHESLFKYGCKIIGTVQQRDSQQSQVIVNNFKSVLDEISASYRTSVSNGFPPISYKDSGVDISAGNDLVSKIKPLTKSTTISGVIGGLGGFGGLYQLDKKIKDPVLVMGTDGVGTKLKIAQQKSSHNTIGIDLVAMCVND
;
A
#
# COMPACT_ATOMS: atom_id res chain seq x y z
N LEU A 1 -1.67 -13.66 24.35
CA LEU A 1 -2.01 -12.23 24.09
C LEU A 1 -3.10 -11.85 25.10
N GLU A 2 -2.99 -10.73 25.82
CA GLU A 2 -4.05 -10.39 26.80
C GLU A 2 -5.40 -10.17 26.11
N VAL A 3 -6.47 -10.76 26.66
CA VAL A 3 -7.83 -10.74 26.10
C VAL A 3 -8.32 -9.32 25.75
N PRO A 4 -8.15 -8.29 26.62
CA PRO A 4 -8.58 -6.93 26.27
C PRO A 4 -7.86 -6.35 25.05
N LYS A 5 -6.57 -6.68 24.86
CA LYS A 5 -5.80 -6.25 23.68
C LYS A 5 -6.31 -6.94 22.42
N ALA A 6 -6.54 -8.25 22.47
CA ALA A 6 -7.12 -9.02 21.37
C ALA A 6 -8.49 -8.44 20.95
N ALA A 7 -9.35 -8.13 21.92
CA ALA A 7 -10.68 -7.55 21.66
C ALA A 7 -10.61 -6.20 20.92
N LEU A 8 -9.64 -5.33 21.23
CA LEU A 8 -9.44 -4.06 20.51
C LEU A 8 -9.03 -4.28 19.05
N ILE A 9 -8.20 -5.29 18.78
CA ILE A 9 -7.77 -5.63 17.42
C ILE A 9 -8.97 -6.13 16.63
N VAL A 10 -9.71 -7.11 17.18
CA VAL A 10 -10.91 -7.68 16.54
C VAL A 10 -11.99 -6.63 16.31
N LYS A 11 -12.14 -5.67 17.23
CA LYS A 11 -13.03 -4.52 17.03
C LYS A 11 -12.64 -3.72 15.78
N GLY A 12 -11.36 -3.39 15.62
CA GLY A 12 -10.87 -2.67 14.42
C GLY A 12 -11.08 -3.47 13.12
N ILE A 13 -10.88 -4.80 13.17
CA ILE A 13 -11.18 -5.69 12.02
C ILE A 13 -12.68 -5.61 11.68
N SER A 14 -13.55 -5.77 12.68
CA SER A 14 -15.00 -5.74 12.50
C SER A 14 -15.50 -4.39 11.95
N GLU A 15 -14.95 -3.28 12.43
CA GLU A 15 -15.28 -1.94 11.94
C GLU A 15 -14.90 -1.76 10.48
N ALA A 16 -13.69 -2.19 10.10
CA ALA A 16 -13.22 -2.13 8.71
C ALA A 16 -14.02 -3.05 7.79
N CYS A 17 -14.33 -4.27 8.21
CA CYS A 17 -15.17 -5.19 7.44
C CYS A 17 -16.54 -4.59 7.14
N ARG A 18 -17.16 -3.93 8.13
CA ARG A 18 -18.43 -3.24 7.96
C ARG A 18 -18.32 -2.08 6.95
N GLU A 19 -17.25 -1.30 6.99
CA GLU A 19 -17.02 -0.18 6.07
C GLU A 19 -16.75 -0.64 4.63
N THR A 20 -16.15 -1.80 4.44
CA THR A 20 -15.86 -2.39 3.12
C THR A 20 -16.90 -3.38 2.62
N PHE A 21 -18.03 -3.52 3.32
CA PHE A 21 -19.12 -4.44 2.99
C PHE A 21 -18.69 -5.92 2.92
N CYS A 22 -17.70 -6.32 3.73
CA CYS A 22 -17.30 -7.72 3.88
C CYS A 22 -17.72 -8.28 5.25
N ALA A 23 -17.82 -9.61 5.34
CA ALA A 23 -18.17 -10.31 6.56
C ALA A 23 -16.91 -10.86 7.24
N LEU A 24 -16.77 -10.67 8.56
CA LEU A 24 -15.77 -11.36 9.36
C LEU A 24 -16.28 -12.77 9.68
N LEU A 25 -15.89 -13.76 8.87
CA LEU A 25 -16.42 -15.13 8.95
C LEU A 25 -15.68 -16.02 9.95
N GLY A 26 -14.45 -15.65 10.33
CA GLY A 26 -13.64 -16.43 11.25
C GLY A 26 -12.27 -15.80 11.50
N GLY A 27 -11.52 -16.43 12.39
CA GLY A 27 -10.16 -16.05 12.75
C GLY A 27 -9.60 -17.05 13.75
N GLU A 28 -8.28 -17.08 13.89
CA GLU A 28 -7.57 -17.98 14.80
C GLU A 28 -6.74 -17.15 15.78
N THR A 29 -6.62 -17.60 17.03
CA THR A 29 -5.75 -16.97 18.04
C THR A 29 -4.82 -18.02 18.64
N ALA A 30 -3.61 -18.09 18.10
CA ALA A 30 -2.58 -19.02 18.58
C ALA A 30 -1.69 -18.35 19.65
N GLU A 31 -1.60 -18.97 20.84
CA GLU A 31 -0.68 -18.55 21.90
C GLU A 31 0.63 -19.33 21.81
N MET A 32 1.73 -18.64 21.50
CA MET A 32 3.04 -19.26 21.28
C MET A 32 4.12 -18.62 22.18
N PRO A 33 4.16 -18.95 23.48
CA PRO A 33 5.06 -18.31 24.45
C PRO A 33 6.55 -18.57 24.20
N SER A 34 6.90 -19.64 23.48
CA SER A 34 8.29 -19.93 23.09
C SER A 34 8.76 -19.16 21.86
N MET A 35 7.84 -18.51 21.12
CA MET A 35 8.14 -17.79 19.88
C MET A 35 8.00 -16.27 20.05
N TYR A 36 7.03 -15.81 20.84
CA TYR A 36 6.78 -14.38 21.06
C TYR A 36 7.02 -13.99 22.51
N ASP A 37 7.82 -12.94 22.72
CA ASP A 37 7.94 -12.29 24.02
C ASP A 37 6.58 -11.79 24.52
N THR A 38 6.47 -11.64 25.84
CA THR A 38 5.24 -11.12 26.45
C THR A 38 4.84 -9.77 25.86
N GLY A 39 3.58 -9.67 25.40
CA GLY A 39 3.04 -8.47 24.77
C GLY A 39 3.38 -8.30 23.28
N LYS A 40 4.14 -9.23 22.69
CA LYS A 40 4.35 -9.32 21.24
C LYS A 40 3.31 -10.24 20.61
N TYR A 41 2.90 -9.87 19.41
CA TYR A 41 1.97 -10.62 18.57
C TYR A 41 2.21 -10.25 17.10
N ASP A 42 1.71 -11.10 16.22
CA ASP A 42 1.68 -10.88 14.78
C ASP A 42 0.24 -11.02 14.26
N LEU A 43 -0.02 -10.50 13.06
CA LEU A 43 -1.33 -10.56 12.43
C LEU A 43 -1.20 -10.95 10.95
N ALA A 44 -1.95 -11.97 10.56
CA ALA A 44 -2.16 -12.35 9.18
C ALA A 44 -3.65 -12.22 8.84
N GLY A 45 -3.94 -11.67 7.67
CA GLY A 45 -5.28 -11.42 7.17
C GLY A 45 -5.48 -12.14 5.84
N TYR A 46 -6.72 -12.55 5.62
CA TYR A 46 -7.15 -13.23 4.40
C TYR A 46 -8.50 -12.65 3.98
N CYS A 47 -8.62 -12.26 2.72
CA CYS A 47 -9.89 -11.81 2.15
C CYS A 47 -10.21 -12.65 0.91
N ILE A 48 -11.48 -13.03 0.77
CA ILE A 48 -12.00 -13.68 -0.43
C ILE A 48 -13.04 -12.75 -1.06
N GLY A 49 -12.76 -12.33 -2.28
CA GLY A 49 -13.69 -11.62 -3.16
C GLY A 49 -14.26 -12.54 -4.24
N VAL A 50 -15.30 -12.06 -4.91
CA VAL A 50 -15.91 -12.73 -6.07
C VAL A 50 -16.04 -11.72 -7.19
N VAL A 51 -15.67 -12.11 -8.41
CA VAL A 51 -15.77 -11.30 -9.61
C VAL A 51 -16.28 -12.16 -10.76
N GLU A 52 -17.07 -11.60 -11.68
CA GLU A 52 -17.33 -12.28 -12.95
C GLU A 52 -16.04 -12.33 -13.78
N ASN A 53 -15.78 -13.45 -14.45
CA ASN A 53 -14.55 -13.66 -15.22
C ASN A 53 -14.23 -12.51 -16.21
N ASP A 54 -15.25 -12.06 -16.96
CA ASP A 54 -15.12 -10.96 -17.91
C ASP A 54 -14.83 -9.59 -17.25
N ASN A 55 -14.99 -9.46 -15.94
CA ASN A 55 -14.74 -8.24 -15.17
C ASN A 55 -13.40 -8.25 -14.42
N ILE A 56 -12.59 -9.31 -14.56
CA ILE A 56 -11.26 -9.38 -13.92
C ILE A 56 -10.37 -8.24 -14.40
N LEU A 57 -9.71 -7.58 -13.45
CA LEU A 57 -8.67 -6.58 -13.67
C LEU A 57 -7.29 -7.13 -13.30
N PRO A 58 -6.20 -6.59 -13.87
CA PRO A 58 -6.15 -5.53 -14.89
C PRO A 58 -6.50 -6.03 -16.31
N LYS A 59 -7.16 -5.18 -17.10
CA LYS A 59 -7.31 -5.32 -18.55
C LYS A 59 -6.04 -4.84 -19.26
N ILE A 60 -4.92 -5.51 -19.01
CA ILE A 60 -3.57 -5.10 -19.48
C ILE A 60 -3.56 -4.80 -20.98
N ASN A 61 -4.30 -5.56 -21.78
CA ASN A 61 -4.35 -5.40 -23.24
C ASN A 61 -5.15 -4.19 -23.72
N GLU A 62 -5.94 -3.59 -22.85
CA GLU A 62 -6.79 -2.43 -23.15
C GLU A 62 -6.18 -1.12 -22.63
N ILE A 63 -5.01 -1.17 -21.98
CA ILE A 63 -4.29 0.02 -21.55
C ILE A 63 -3.48 0.58 -22.72
N TYR A 64 -3.64 1.86 -23.00
CA TYR A 64 -3.00 2.56 -24.13
C TYR A 64 -2.38 3.89 -23.70
N PRO A 65 -1.35 4.38 -24.42
CA PRO A 65 -0.87 5.75 -24.25
C PRO A 65 -2.03 6.76 -24.32
N GLY A 66 -2.05 7.71 -23.39
CA GLY A 66 -3.11 8.70 -23.23
C GLY A 66 -4.17 8.35 -22.17
N ASP A 67 -4.25 7.10 -21.71
CA ASP A 67 -5.11 6.75 -20.57
C ASP A 67 -4.75 7.57 -19.33
N LEU A 68 -5.78 7.94 -18.56
CA LEU A 68 -5.62 8.79 -17.38
C LEU A 68 -5.27 7.94 -16.17
N VAL A 69 -4.41 8.51 -15.30
CA VAL A 69 -4.07 7.91 -14.01
C VAL A 69 -4.66 8.75 -12.90
N ILE A 70 -5.63 8.17 -12.19
CA ILE A 70 -6.30 8.79 -11.05
C ILE A 70 -5.61 8.32 -9.76
N GLY A 71 -5.17 9.26 -8.94
CA GLY A 71 -4.55 8.99 -7.65
C GLY A 71 -5.57 9.13 -6.53
N LEU A 72 -5.66 8.10 -5.69
CA LEU A 72 -6.43 8.13 -4.45
C LEU A 72 -5.50 8.53 -3.30
N PRO A 73 -5.84 9.56 -2.51
CA PRO A 73 -4.96 10.05 -1.47
C PRO A 73 -4.80 9.00 -0.36
N SER A 74 -3.58 8.85 0.14
CA SER A 74 -3.29 8.08 1.35
C SER A 74 -3.67 8.89 2.60
N SER A 75 -3.78 8.20 3.74
CA SER A 75 -3.99 8.83 5.06
C SER A 75 -2.65 9.15 5.75
N GLY A 76 -1.52 8.84 5.12
CA GLY A 76 -0.18 8.90 5.70
C GLY A 76 0.66 7.73 5.19
N VAL A 77 1.49 7.16 6.06
CA VAL A 77 2.44 6.08 5.72
C VAL A 77 1.74 4.73 5.43
N HIS A 78 0.48 4.57 5.84
CA HIS A 78 -0.29 3.31 5.76
C HIS A 78 0.35 2.20 6.59
N SER A 79 0.66 1.02 6.01
CA SER A 79 1.26 -0.13 6.70
C SER A 79 2.65 -0.51 6.19
N ASN A 80 3.22 0.27 5.26
CA ASN A 80 4.49 -0.06 4.59
C ASN A 80 5.60 0.95 4.94
N GLY A 81 6.87 0.52 4.86
CA GLY A 81 8.03 1.37 5.16
C GLY A 81 8.34 1.57 6.65
N PHE A 82 7.63 0.89 7.57
CA PHE A 82 7.79 1.10 9.02
C PHE A 82 9.13 0.65 9.59
N SER A 83 9.85 -0.27 8.94
CA SER A 83 11.23 -0.60 9.36
C SER A 83 12.14 0.62 9.21
N LEU A 84 12.00 1.38 8.12
CA LEU A 84 12.74 2.62 7.89
C LEU A 84 12.31 3.72 8.87
N VAL A 85 11.01 3.87 9.13
CA VAL A 85 10.49 4.82 10.13
C VAL A 85 11.13 4.57 11.51
N ILE A 86 11.16 3.32 11.95
CA ILE A 86 11.76 2.96 13.24
C ILE A 86 13.25 3.24 13.24
N GLU A 87 13.96 2.95 12.15
CA GLU A 87 15.40 3.19 12.06
C GLU A 87 15.76 4.67 12.08
N ILE A 88 14.95 5.51 11.41
CA ILE A 88 15.08 6.97 11.48
C ILE A 88 14.88 7.44 12.92
N MET A 89 13.78 7.02 13.58
CA MET A 89 13.48 7.41 14.95
C MET A 89 14.61 7.05 15.93
N LYS A 90 15.22 5.87 15.77
CA LYS A 90 16.40 5.47 16.55
C LYS A 90 17.61 6.35 16.26
N THR A 91 17.92 6.58 14.98
CA THR A 91 19.10 7.35 14.54
C THR A 91 19.08 8.76 15.08
N ILE A 92 17.91 9.41 15.08
CA ILE A 92 17.74 10.77 15.60
C ILE A 92 17.44 10.78 17.12
N ASN A 93 17.42 9.62 17.77
CA ASN A 93 17.12 9.44 19.20
C ASN A 93 15.78 10.05 19.64
N GLU A 94 14.75 9.96 18.78
CA GLU A 94 13.39 10.43 19.06
C GLU A 94 12.51 9.31 19.63
N LYS A 95 11.51 9.70 20.44
CA LYS A 95 10.56 8.75 21.05
C LYS A 95 9.18 8.88 20.41
N PHE A 96 8.49 7.76 20.23
CA PHE A 96 7.11 7.77 19.71
C PHE A 96 6.09 8.51 20.60
N THR A 97 6.46 8.86 21.84
CA THR A 97 5.69 9.72 22.75
C THR A 97 5.80 11.20 22.43
N ASN A 98 6.88 11.63 21.77
CA ASN A 98 7.15 13.04 21.50
C ASN A 98 6.18 13.57 20.43
N ILE A 99 5.92 14.87 20.47
CA ILE A 99 5.05 15.54 19.49
C ILE A 99 5.71 15.50 18.11
N ALA A 100 4.99 15.01 17.11
CA ALA A 100 5.47 15.00 15.74
C ALA A 100 5.46 16.44 15.19
N PRO A 101 6.58 16.98 14.70
CA PRO A 101 6.65 18.35 14.19
C PRO A 101 5.86 18.54 12.88
N PHE A 102 5.51 17.45 12.21
CA PHE A 102 4.64 17.46 11.03
C PHE A 102 3.15 17.32 11.35
N SER A 103 2.79 17.09 12.62
CA SER A 103 1.38 16.95 13.02
C SER A 103 0.69 18.31 13.08
N ARG A 104 -0.40 18.46 12.32
CA ARG A 104 -1.28 19.65 12.39
C ARG A 104 -2.01 19.75 13.73
N ASN A 105 -2.29 18.61 14.37
CA ASN A 105 -3.08 18.51 15.60
C ASN A 105 -2.21 18.36 16.86
N ARG A 106 -0.90 18.61 16.75
CA ARG A 106 0.08 18.38 17.83
C ARG A 106 0.00 16.96 18.42
N ASN A 107 -0.26 15.97 17.58
CA ASN A 107 -0.24 14.57 17.99
C ASN A 107 1.20 14.09 18.19
N SER A 108 1.37 13.06 19.02
CA SER A 108 2.64 12.33 19.12
C SER A 108 2.99 11.60 17.82
N PHE A 109 4.28 11.33 17.57
CA PHE A 109 4.74 10.45 16.49
C PHE A 109 3.98 9.13 16.45
N GLY A 110 3.80 8.47 17.60
CA GLY A 110 3.08 7.21 17.67
C GLY A 110 1.65 7.31 17.15
N LYS A 111 0.95 8.41 17.46
CA LYS A 111 -0.43 8.62 16.98
C LYS A 111 -0.48 8.92 15.48
N GLU A 112 0.42 9.75 14.96
CA GLU A 112 0.49 10.02 13.52
C GLU A 112 0.88 8.77 12.71
N PHE A 113 1.89 8.03 13.16
CA PHE A 113 2.33 6.80 12.48
C PHE A 113 1.33 5.64 12.64
N LEU A 114 0.47 5.65 13.67
CA LEU A 114 -0.63 4.69 13.82
C LEU A 114 -1.94 5.14 13.16
N THR A 115 -1.92 6.22 12.37
CA THR A 115 -3.05 6.58 11.49
C THR A 115 -3.40 5.37 10.62
N PRO A 116 -4.66 4.90 10.63
CA PRO A 116 -5.05 3.69 9.92
C PRO A 116 -4.93 3.87 8.41
N THR A 117 -4.61 2.78 7.73
CA THR A 117 -4.62 2.66 6.26
C THR A 117 -6.03 2.94 5.76
N LYS A 118 -6.12 3.67 4.65
CA LYS A 118 -7.41 4.07 4.09
C LYS A 118 -8.06 2.89 3.37
N LEU A 119 -9.36 2.71 3.55
CA LEU A 119 -10.16 1.70 2.88
C LEU A 119 -10.68 2.28 1.55
N TYR A 120 -10.38 1.61 0.44
CA TYR A 120 -10.72 2.11 -0.89
C TYR A 120 -11.92 1.40 -1.54
N VAL A 121 -12.39 0.30 -0.96
CA VAL A 121 -13.52 -0.49 -1.48
C VAL A 121 -14.78 0.37 -1.67
N ALA A 122 -15.23 1.09 -0.65
CA ALA A 122 -16.47 1.87 -0.74
C ALA A 122 -16.41 3.00 -1.80
N PRO A 123 -15.31 3.77 -1.91
CA PRO A 123 -15.12 4.71 -3.02
C PRO A 123 -15.07 4.08 -4.42
N ILE A 124 -14.37 2.95 -4.57
CA ILE A 124 -14.00 2.38 -5.87
C ILE A 124 -15.08 1.45 -6.44
N LEU A 125 -15.71 0.63 -5.60
CA LEU A 125 -16.65 -0.41 -6.05
C LEU A 125 -17.81 0.12 -6.92
N PRO A 126 -18.43 1.28 -6.64
CA PRO A 126 -19.46 1.84 -7.52
C PRO A 126 -18.95 2.25 -8.91
N VAL A 127 -17.68 2.64 -9.02
CA VAL A 127 -17.06 3.03 -10.31
C VAL A 127 -16.59 1.80 -11.07
N LEU A 128 -16.06 0.80 -10.36
CA LEU A 128 -15.73 -0.51 -10.95
C LEU A 128 -16.93 -1.15 -11.64
N ARG A 129 -18.11 -1.11 -11.00
CA ARG A 129 -19.35 -1.67 -11.56
C ARG A 129 -19.85 -0.97 -12.84
N GLN A 130 -19.32 0.21 -13.17
CA GLN A 130 -19.64 0.90 -14.42
C GLN A 130 -18.80 0.38 -15.60
N GLY A 131 -17.77 -0.43 -15.36
CA GLY A 131 -17.04 -1.18 -16.39
C GLY A 131 -15.92 -0.44 -17.12
N ASN A 132 -15.59 0.79 -16.71
CA ASN A 132 -14.63 1.62 -17.45
C ASN A 132 -13.22 1.69 -16.83
N ILE A 133 -12.98 0.99 -15.71
CA ILE A 133 -11.66 0.92 -15.10
C ILE A 133 -10.84 -0.17 -15.80
N LYS A 134 -9.63 0.18 -16.25
CA LYS A 134 -8.72 -0.76 -16.92
C LYS A 134 -7.77 -1.44 -15.95
N ALA A 135 -7.34 -0.73 -14.91
CA ALA A 135 -6.46 -1.28 -13.88
C ALA A 135 -6.55 -0.50 -12.57
N LEU A 136 -6.17 -1.18 -11.49
CA LEU A 136 -5.99 -0.64 -10.15
C LEU A 136 -4.64 -1.10 -9.62
N ALA A 137 -3.89 -0.24 -8.94
CA ALA A 137 -2.73 -0.68 -8.16
C ALA A 137 -2.78 -0.05 -6.77
N HIS A 138 -2.88 -0.89 -5.74
CA HIS A 138 -2.71 -0.48 -4.36
C HIS A 138 -1.23 -0.26 -4.07
N ILE A 139 -0.89 0.89 -3.46
CA ILE A 139 0.50 1.31 -3.26
C ILE A 139 0.97 0.87 -1.89
N THR A 140 1.61 -0.29 -1.83
CA THR A 140 2.07 -0.96 -0.61
C THR A 140 3.60 -1.03 -0.54
N GLY A 141 4.16 -2.18 -0.16
CA GLY A 141 5.61 -2.41 -0.13
C GLY A 141 6.20 -2.25 -1.53
N GLY A 142 7.30 -1.51 -1.64
CA GLY A 142 7.86 -1.12 -2.94
C GLY A 142 7.32 0.19 -3.52
N GLY A 143 6.38 0.84 -2.82
CA GLY A 143 5.95 2.20 -3.14
C GLY A 143 5.36 2.33 -4.55
N LEU A 144 5.47 3.53 -5.13
CA LEU A 144 4.95 3.79 -6.47
C LEU A 144 5.72 3.03 -7.55
N ILE A 145 7.04 2.90 -7.38
CA ILE A 145 7.94 2.35 -8.40
C ILE A 145 7.74 0.85 -8.61
N GLU A 146 7.45 0.07 -7.57
CA GLU A 146 7.31 -1.39 -7.70
C GLU A 146 5.85 -1.85 -7.87
N ASN A 147 4.86 -1.07 -7.43
CA ASN A 147 3.45 -1.49 -7.47
C ASN A 147 2.75 -1.12 -8.78
N ILE A 148 3.00 0.07 -9.34
CA ILE A 148 2.39 0.51 -10.59
C ILE A 148 2.75 -0.42 -11.78
N PRO A 149 4.00 -0.87 -11.95
CA PRO A 149 4.35 -1.76 -13.06
C PRO A 149 3.61 -3.10 -13.07
N ARG A 150 3.12 -3.58 -11.91
CA ARG A 150 2.41 -4.87 -11.80
C ARG A 150 1.11 -4.93 -12.60
N VAL A 151 0.58 -3.78 -13.00
CA VAL A 151 -0.66 -3.67 -13.80
C VAL A 151 -0.45 -3.08 -15.18
N LEU A 152 0.81 -2.94 -15.62
CA LEU A 152 1.18 -2.38 -16.90
C LEU A 152 1.88 -3.42 -17.78
N LYS A 153 1.85 -3.17 -19.09
CA LYS A 153 2.75 -3.84 -20.04
C LYS A 153 4.15 -3.26 -19.93
N ASP A 154 5.14 -4.07 -20.30
CA ASP A 154 6.56 -3.68 -20.29
C ASP A 154 6.87 -2.52 -21.25
N ASP A 155 6.09 -2.33 -22.32
CA ASP A 155 6.25 -1.27 -23.32
C ASP A 155 5.53 0.04 -22.96
N LEU A 156 4.89 0.10 -21.78
CA LEU A 156 4.20 1.28 -21.29
C LEU A 156 4.86 1.82 -20.02
N LEU A 157 4.72 3.12 -19.80
CA LEU A 157 5.06 3.77 -18.54
C LEU A 157 3.91 4.64 -18.05
N VAL A 158 3.91 4.93 -16.76
CA VAL A 158 3.04 5.93 -16.14
C VAL A 158 3.87 7.16 -15.79
N GLN A 159 3.45 8.30 -16.33
CA GLN A 159 4.03 9.60 -16.04
C GLN A 159 3.12 10.37 -15.10
N LEU A 160 3.58 10.54 -13.86
CA LEU A 160 2.92 11.29 -12.78
C LEU A 160 3.51 12.70 -12.66
N ASP A 161 2.76 13.62 -12.06
CA ASP A 161 3.24 14.93 -11.63
C ASP A 161 2.97 15.13 -10.14
N ALA A 162 4.04 15.25 -9.35
CA ALA A 162 3.98 15.42 -7.90
C ALA A 162 3.21 16.67 -7.45
N ARG A 163 3.05 17.67 -8.33
CA ARG A 163 2.26 18.88 -8.04
C ARG A 163 0.75 18.62 -8.10
N LYS A 164 0.31 17.49 -8.67
CA LYS A 164 -1.10 17.14 -8.85
C LYS A 164 -1.68 16.31 -7.72
N PHE A 165 -0.86 15.83 -6.79
CA PHE A 165 -1.33 15.16 -5.58
C PHE A 165 -0.69 15.75 -4.33
N ASP A 166 -1.40 15.64 -3.23
CA ASP A 166 -0.95 16.21 -1.96
C ASP A 166 0.02 15.21 -1.32
N ILE A 167 1.27 15.62 -1.10
CA ILE A 167 2.28 14.84 -0.37
C ILE A 167 2.23 15.26 1.11
N PRO A 168 1.75 14.41 2.03
CA PRO A 168 1.70 14.75 3.46
C PRO A 168 3.05 15.11 4.06
N ASN A 169 3.08 16.07 4.99
CA ASN A 169 4.30 16.56 5.66
C ASN A 169 5.12 15.47 6.36
N VAL A 170 4.52 14.34 6.73
CA VAL A 170 5.26 13.18 7.27
C VAL A 170 6.34 12.71 6.31
N PHE A 171 6.11 12.75 5.00
CA PHE A 171 7.11 12.35 4.00
C PHE A 171 8.22 13.38 3.85
N GLY A 172 7.91 14.67 3.96
CA GLY A 172 8.93 15.73 4.03
C GLY A 172 9.82 15.57 5.27
N TRP A 173 9.23 15.23 6.41
CA TRP A 173 9.96 14.95 7.64
C TRP A 173 10.83 13.69 7.53
N LEU A 174 10.28 12.59 7.00
CA LEU A 174 11.03 11.35 6.78
C LEU A 174 12.23 11.57 5.86
N ALA A 175 12.01 12.24 4.72
CA ALA A 175 13.09 12.57 3.78
C ALA A 175 14.19 13.41 4.44
N ALA A 176 13.82 14.46 5.19
CA ALA A 176 14.78 15.32 5.87
C ALA A 176 15.55 14.60 6.99
N LYS A 177 14.84 13.88 7.87
CA LYS A 177 15.46 13.25 9.06
C LYS A 177 16.17 11.94 8.76
N GLY A 178 15.76 11.22 7.72
CA GLY A 178 16.44 10.03 7.24
C GLY A 178 17.48 10.30 6.16
N ASN A 179 17.59 11.53 5.63
CA ASN A 179 18.42 11.82 4.46
C ASN A 179 18.14 10.85 3.29
N ILE A 180 16.85 10.58 3.05
CA ILE A 180 16.39 9.56 2.09
C ILE A 180 16.38 10.17 0.68
N SER A 181 16.92 9.44 -0.30
CA SER A 181 16.90 9.86 -1.70
C SER A 181 15.48 9.84 -2.29
N GLU A 182 15.27 10.60 -3.37
CA GLU A 182 13.98 10.63 -4.08
C GLU A 182 13.52 9.24 -4.54
N PHE A 183 14.45 8.49 -5.12
CA PHE A 183 14.21 7.13 -5.58
C PHE A 183 13.76 6.24 -4.42
N GLU A 184 14.46 6.32 -3.28
CA GLU A 184 14.16 5.49 -2.13
C GLU A 184 12.84 5.89 -1.45
N MET A 185 12.50 7.19 -1.44
CA MET A 185 11.18 7.66 -1.00
C MET A 185 10.07 7.04 -1.85
N LEU A 186 10.20 7.10 -3.18
CA LEU A 186 9.21 6.56 -4.12
C LEU A 186 9.15 5.01 -4.14
N ARG A 187 10.24 4.34 -3.76
CA ARG A 187 10.33 2.87 -3.65
C ARG A 187 9.91 2.34 -2.28
N THR A 188 9.95 3.14 -1.23
CA THR A 188 9.59 2.68 0.13
C THR A 188 8.19 3.08 0.53
N PHE A 189 7.77 4.29 0.16
CA PHE A 189 6.55 4.90 0.64
C PHE A 189 5.56 5.18 -0.48
N ASN A 190 4.29 5.33 -0.09
CA ASN A 190 3.21 5.74 -0.99
C ASN A 190 3.26 7.23 -1.36
N CYS A 191 4.01 8.04 -0.60
CA CYS A 191 4.22 9.47 -0.84
C CYS A 191 2.93 10.29 -1.04
N GLY A 192 1.82 9.89 -0.42
CA GLY A 192 0.53 10.58 -0.52
C GLY A 192 -0.49 9.92 -1.46
N VAL A 193 -0.08 8.91 -2.25
CA VAL A 193 -0.96 8.19 -3.17
C VAL A 193 -1.10 6.74 -2.71
N GLY A 194 -2.24 6.38 -2.11
CA GLY A 194 -2.45 5.03 -1.59
C GLY A 194 -2.94 4.03 -2.63
N MET A 195 -3.57 4.49 -3.71
CA MET A 195 -3.99 3.64 -4.83
C MET A 195 -4.01 4.47 -6.11
N ILE A 196 -3.73 3.83 -7.25
CA ILE A 196 -3.99 4.41 -8.57
C ILE A 196 -5.09 3.66 -9.31
N VAL A 197 -5.80 4.36 -10.19
CA VAL A 197 -6.76 3.81 -11.14
C VAL A 197 -6.37 4.25 -12.54
N ILE A 198 -6.37 3.34 -13.50
CA ILE A 198 -6.17 3.64 -14.92
C ILE A 198 -7.52 3.57 -15.64
N VAL A 199 -7.88 4.64 -16.33
CA VAL A 199 -9.17 4.78 -17.03
C VAL A 199 -8.96 5.36 -18.44
N PRO A 200 -9.86 5.08 -19.40
CA PRO A 200 -9.85 5.74 -20.70
C PRO A 200 -9.95 7.26 -20.57
N ALA A 201 -9.23 8.01 -21.42
CA ALA A 201 -9.27 9.47 -21.41
C ALA A 201 -10.66 10.07 -21.68
N ASN A 202 -11.50 9.36 -22.42
CA ASN A 202 -12.85 9.79 -22.78
C ASN A 202 -13.91 9.37 -21.76
N ASP A 203 -13.56 8.55 -20.76
CA ASP A 203 -14.49 8.12 -19.73
C ASP A 203 -14.57 9.18 -18.63
N LYS A 204 -15.79 9.54 -18.22
CA LYS A 204 -16.05 10.49 -17.12
C LYS A 204 -16.56 9.81 -15.85
N SER A 205 -16.73 8.48 -15.84
CA SER A 205 -17.21 7.73 -14.66
C SER A 205 -16.33 7.98 -13.41
N HIS A 206 -15.04 8.20 -13.66
CA HIS A 206 -14.03 8.48 -12.64
C HIS A 206 -14.23 9.82 -11.93
N GLU A 207 -14.98 10.78 -12.48
CA GLU A 207 -15.25 12.09 -11.84
C GLU A 207 -15.95 11.92 -10.48
N SER A 208 -16.73 10.86 -10.33
CA SER A 208 -17.38 10.51 -9.06
C SER A 208 -16.39 10.20 -7.93
N LEU A 209 -15.12 9.88 -8.27
CA LEU A 209 -14.04 9.67 -7.29
C LEU A 209 -13.54 11.00 -6.70
N PHE A 210 -13.71 12.13 -7.38
CA PHE A 210 -13.17 13.42 -6.94
C PHE A 210 -13.76 13.88 -5.60
N LYS A 211 -15.00 13.47 -5.27
CA LYS A 211 -15.61 13.73 -3.96
C LYS A 211 -14.87 13.07 -2.79
N TYR A 212 -14.03 12.06 -3.07
CA TYR A 212 -13.18 11.38 -2.08
C TYR A 212 -11.75 11.95 -2.03
N GLY A 213 -11.51 13.08 -2.69
CA GLY A 213 -10.20 13.75 -2.79
C GLY A 213 -9.29 13.18 -3.87
N CYS A 214 -9.81 12.33 -4.75
CA CYS A 214 -9.04 11.74 -5.85
C CYS A 214 -8.75 12.81 -6.92
N LYS A 215 -7.61 12.71 -7.59
CA LYS A 215 -7.18 13.67 -8.62
C LYS A 215 -6.62 12.93 -9.83
N ILE A 216 -6.73 13.51 -11.02
CA ILE A 216 -5.94 13.06 -12.17
C ILE A 216 -4.49 13.47 -11.90
N ILE A 217 -3.62 12.50 -11.64
CA ILE A 217 -2.23 12.74 -11.24
C ILE A 217 -1.23 12.49 -12.36
N GLY A 218 -1.65 11.86 -13.45
CA GLY A 218 -0.77 11.47 -14.54
C GLY A 218 -1.49 10.84 -15.71
N THR A 219 -0.70 10.28 -16.61
CA THR A 219 -1.15 9.61 -17.84
C THR A 219 -0.25 8.43 -18.15
N VAL A 220 -0.80 7.43 -18.82
CA VAL A 220 -0.02 6.36 -19.45
C VAL A 220 0.66 6.91 -20.71
N GLN A 221 1.91 6.53 -20.94
CA GLN A 221 2.72 6.92 -22.09
C GLN A 221 3.42 5.70 -22.68
N GLN A 222 3.86 5.83 -23.94
CA GLN A 222 4.75 4.84 -24.54
C GLN A 222 6.10 4.86 -23.83
N ARG A 223 6.68 3.69 -23.57
CA ARG A 223 7.97 3.55 -22.91
C ARG A 223 9.06 3.14 -23.89
N ASP A 224 10.18 3.85 -23.83
CA ASP A 224 11.44 3.40 -24.42
C ASP A 224 12.12 2.38 -23.50
N SER A 225 12.81 1.39 -24.05
CA SER A 225 13.39 0.25 -23.30
C SER A 225 14.36 0.64 -22.19
N GLN A 226 14.96 1.83 -22.25
CA GLN A 226 15.87 2.34 -21.21
C GLN A 226 15.18 3.12 -20.09
N GLN A 227 13.90 3.48 -20.25
CA GLN A 227 13.17 4.25 -19.25
C GLN A 227 12.63 3.35 -18.13
N SER A 228 12.38 3.93 -16.96
CA SER A 228 11.60 3.27 -15.91
C SER A 228 10.11 3.29 -16.28
N GLN A 229 9.34 2.29 -15.84
CA GLN A 229 7.87 2.24 -16.06
C GLN A 229 7.10 3.27 -15.22
N VAL A 230 7.77 3.95 -14.27
CA VAL A 230 7.17 5.00 -13.45
C VAL A 230 8.09 6.21 -13.46
N ILE A 231 7.54 7.36 -13.86
CA ILE A 231 8.23 8.66 -13.83
C ILE A 231 7.37 9.60 -12.99
N VAL A 232 7.96 10.23 -11.97
CA VAL A 232 7.26 11.21 -11.13
C VAL A 232 7.89 12.58 -11.30
N ASN A 233 7.33 13.37 -12.22
CA ASN A 233 7.82 14.71 -12.49
C ASN A 233 7.65 15.62 -11.27
N ASN A 234 8.59 16.56 -11.10
CA ASN A 234 8.59 17.56 -10.02
C ASN A 234 8.67 16.99 -8.60
N PHE A 235 8.91 15.68 -8.43
CA PHE A 235 8.95 15.06 -7.11
C PHE A 235 10.00 15.68 -6.21
N LYS A 236 11.23 15.86 -6.71
CA LYS A 236 12.31 16.55 -5.99
C LYS A 236 11.89 17.92 -5.48
N SER A 237 11.35 18.76 -6.36
CA SER A 237 10.98 20.14 -6.02
C SER A 237 9.94 20.18 -4.91
N VAL A 238 8.89 19.35 -5.02
CA VAL A 238 7.83 19.29 -4.00
C VAL A 238 8.39 18.72 -2.70
N LEU A 239 9.22 17.67 -2.77
CA LEU A 239 9.85 17.06 -1.59
C LEU A 239 10.79 18.03 -0.87
N ASP A 240 11.60 18.80 -1.61
CA ASP A 240 12.47 19.85 -1.08
C ASP A 240 11.66 20.92 -0.36
N GLU A 241 10.54 21.37 -0.92
CA GLU A 241 9.65 22.36 -0.31
C GLU A 241 9.07 21.86 1.03
N ILE A 242 8.46 20.67 1.05
CA ILE A 242 7.83 20.14 2.27
C ILE A 242 8.85 19.67 3.31
N SER A 243 10.10 19.41 2.90
CA SER A 243 11.18 18.99 3.81
C SER A 243 11.99 20.16 4.36
N ALA A 244 11.88 21.36 3.77
CA ALA A 244 12.68 22.53 4.12
C ALA A 244 12.65 22.87 5.61
N SER A 245 11.47 22.85 6.23
CA SER A 245 11.29 23.17 7.66
C SER A 245 11.89 22.14 8.62
N TYR A 246 12.27 20.95 8.13
CA TYR A 246 12.78 19.85 8.95
C TYR A 246 14.29 19.63 8.79
N ARG A 247 14.91 20.25 7.77
CA ARG A 247 16.36 20.26 7.58
C ARG A 247 16.99 21.15 8.65
N THR A 248 17.87 20.59 9.46
CA THR A 248 18.68 21.37 10.41
C THR A 248 19.87 21.99 9.67
N SER A 249 20.31 23.18 10.08
CA SER A 249 21.51 23.86 9.53
C SER A 249 22.78 23.04 9.68
N VAL A 250 22.81 22.16 10.68
CA VAL A 250 23.77 21.06 10.79
C VAL A 250 23.09 19.86 10.15
N SER A 251 23.48 19.48 8.94
CA SER A 251 23.25 18.10 8.50
C SER A 251 23.98 17.24 9.53
N ASN A 252 23.26 16.65 10.47
CA ASN A 252 23.84 15.61 11.28
C ASN A 252 24.38 14.61 10.25
N GLY A 253 25.71 14.47 10.17
CA GLY A 253 26.45 13.85 9.05
C GLY A 253 26.23 12.34 8.92
N PHE A 254 24.99 11.89 9.11
CA PHE A 254 24.55 10.53 8.91
C PHE A 254 24.49 10.25 7.40
N PRO A 255 25.03 9.09 6.97
CA PRO A 255 24.94 8.67 5.58
C PRO A 255 23.46 8.53 5.18
N PRO A 256 23.12 8.68 3.89
CA PRO A 256 21.79 8.37 3.39
C PRO A 256 21.37 6.96 3.82
N ILE A 257 20.16 6.82 4.37
CA ILE A 257 19.63 5.52 4.80
C ILE A 257 18.62 4.98 3.77
N SER A 258 18.72 3.70 3.46
CA SER A 258 17.80 2.97 2.59
C SER A 258 16.94 1.99 3.37
N TYR A 259 15.87 1.50 2.73
CA TYR A 259 15.02 0.46 3.30
C TYR A 259 15.78 -0.85 3.53
N LYS A 260 16.77 -1.13 2.68
CA LYS A 260 17.71 -2.23 2.85
C LYS A 260 18.54 -2.10 4.13
N ASP A 261 18.99 -0.90 4.47
CA ASP A 261 19.72 -0.63 5.71
C ASP A 261 18.85 -0.85 6.95
N SER A 262 17.53 -0.76 6.80
CA SER A 262 16.55 -1.11 7.85
C SER A 262 16.24 -2.62 7.93
N GLY A 263 16.93 -3.45 7.14
CA GLY A 263 16.80 -4.90 7.11
C GLY A 263 15.76 -5.45 6.13
N VAL A 264 15.26 -4.62 5.19
CA VAL A 264 14.25 -5.05 4.19
C VAL A 264 14.84 -4.97 2.78
N ASP A 265 15.09 -6.13 2.17
CA ASP A 265 15.62 -6.22 0.81
C ASP A 265 14.52 -6.63 -0.19
N ILE A 266 13.94 -5.63 -0.88
CA ILE A 266 12.89 -5.84 -1.90
C ILE A 266 13.41 -6.69 -3.06
N SER A 267 14.67 -6.51 -3.46
CA SER A 267 15.26 -7.25 -4.58
C SER A 267 15.42 -8.72 -4.22
N ALA A 268 15.89 -9.03 -3.00
CA ALA A 268 15.94 -10.40 -2.51
C ALA A 268 14.54 -11.03 -2.40
N GLY A 269 13.52 -10.24 -2.03
CA GLY A 269 12.12 -10.66 -2.04
C GLY A 269 11.63 -11.04 -3.44
N ASN A 270 11.88 -10.19 -4.44
CA ASN A 270 11.53 -10.44 -5.84
C ASN A 270 12.26 -11.67 -6.41
N ASP A 271 13.53 -11.87 -6.02
CA ASP A 271 14.31 -13.04 -6.39
C ASP A 271 13.73 -14.33 -5.78
N LEU A 272 13.31 -14.28 -4.52
CA LEU A 272 12.63 -15.41 -3.87
C LEU A 272 11.34 -15.76 -4.61
N VAL A 273 10.50 -14.76 -4.91
CA VAL A 273 9.26 -14.97 -5.69
C VAL A 273 9.56 -15.66 -7.01
N SER A 274 10.59 -15.21 -7.73
CA SER A 274 11.01 -15.81 -9.00
C SER A 274 11.45 -17.27 -8.84
N LYS A 275 12.15 -17.61 -7.76
CA LYS A 275 12.60 -18.98 -7.46
C LYS A 275 11.47 -19.92 -7.04
N ILE A 276 10.42 -19.43 -6.37
CA ILE A 276 9.30 -20.28 -5.91
C ILE A 276 8.18 -20.41 -6.95
N LYS A 277 8.14 -19.57 -8.00
CA LYS A 277 7.17 -19.66 -9.10
C LYS A 277 7.05 -21.09 -9.70
N PRO A 278 8.14 -21.81 -10.01
CA PRO A 278 8.04 -23.19 -10.50
C PRO A 278 7.44 -24.17 -9.47
N LEU A 279 7.77 -24.01 -8.18
CA LEU A 279 7.26 -24.86 -7.11
C LEU A 279 5.75 -24.69 -6.94
N THR A 280 5.27 -23.44 -6.89
CA THR A 280 3.84 -23.17 -6.79
C THR A 280 3.07 -23.61 -8.03
N LYS A 281 3.65 -23.50 -9.22
CA LYS A 281 3.06 -24.03 -10.45
C LYS A 281 2.84 -25.55 -10.42
N SER A 282 3.63 -26.29 -9.62
CA SER A 282 3.40 -27.73 -9.43
C SER A 282 2.11 -28.06 -8.67
N THR A 283 1.51 -27.07 -7.98
CA THR A 283 0.25 -27.20 -7.24
C THR A 283 -0.98 -26.80 -8.06
N THR A 284 -0.80 -26.38 -9.32
CA THR A 284 -1.90 -25.94 -10.19
C THR A 284 -2.88 -27.08 -10.45
N ILE A 285 -4.15 -26.84 -10.09
CA ILE A 285 -5.29 -27.72 -10.39
C ILE A 285 -6.28 -27.02 -11.33
N SER A 286 -7.24 -27.77 -11.85
CA SER A 286 -8.35 -27.20 -12.64
C SER A 286 -9.08 -26.11 -11.83
N GLY A 287 -9.31 -24.96 -12.46
CA GLY A 287 -9.90 -23.77 -11.85
C GLY A 287 -8.88 -22.68 -11.46
N VAL A 288 -7.62 -23.01 -11.20
CA VAL A 288 -6.60 -21.98 -10.90
C VAL A 288 -6.34 -21.12 -12.15
N ILE A 289 -6.53 -19.80 -12.01
CA ILE A 289 -6.24 -18.81 -13.06
C ILE A 289 -5.10 -17.90 -12.58
N GLY A 290 -4.18 -17.53 -13.47
CA GLY A 290 -3.05 -16.66 -13.14
C GLY A 290 -1.91 -17.38 -12.40
N GLY A 291 -1.15 -16.65 -11.58
CA GLY A 291 0.01 -17.18 -10.87
C GLY A 291 0.58 -16.20 -9.85
N LEU A 292 1.68 -16.59 -9.20
CA LEU A 292 2.34 -15.75 -8.19
C LEU A 292 2.85 -14.42 -8.76
N GLY A 293 2.66 -13.34 -8.00
CA GLY A 293 3.19 -12.00 -8.30
C GLY A 293 2.12 -10.94 -8.58
N GLY A 294 0.84 -11.32 -8.67
CA GLY A 294 -0.30 -10.39 -8.62
C GLY A 294 -0.71 -10.06 -7.18
N PHE A 295 -1.61 -9.08 -7.02
CA PHE A 295 -2.18 -8.68 -5.72
C PHE A 295 -3.09 -9.76 -5.09
N GLY A 296 -3.55 -10.75 -5.87
CA GLY A 296 -4.35 -11.86 -5.37
C GLY A 296 -4.27 -13.13 -6.24
N GLY A 297 -4.64 -14.27 -5.64
CA GLY A 297 -4.78 -15.55 -6.33
C GLY A 297 -6.19 -15.75 -6.87
N LEU A 298 -6.33 -16.31 -8.08
CA LEU A 298 -7.62 -16.49 -8.75
C LEU A 298 -8.00 -17.97 -8.88
N TYR A 299 -9.27 -18.28 -8.59
CA TYR A 299 -9.84 -19.62 -8.77
C TYR A 299 -11.24 -19.54 -9.39
N GLN A 300 -11.39 -20.03 -10.62
CA GLN A 300 -12.67 -20.14 -11.33
C GLN A 300 -13.47 -21.33 -10.83
N LEU A 301 -14.71 -21.06 -10.41
CA LEU A 301 -15.65 -22.10 -9.99
C LEU A 301 -16.28 -22.80 -11.21
N ASP A 302 -16.85 -23.99 -10.99
CA ASP A 302 -17.47 -24.79 -12.05
C ASP A 302 -18.60 -24.01 -12.77
N LYS A 303 -18.71 -24.22 -14.09
CA LYS A 303 -19.61 -23.53 -15.04
C LYS A 303 -21.10 -23.71 -14.77
N LYS A 304 -21.47 -24.51 -13.76
CA LYS A 304 -22.85 -24.65 -13.27
C LYS A 304 -23.34 -23.41 -12.53
N ILE A 305 -22.42 -22.53 -12.12
CA ILE A 305 -22.68 -21.19 -11.58
C ILE A 305 -22.28 -20.17 -12.65
N LYS A 306 -22.97 -19.03 -12.74
CA LYS A 306 -22.73 -18.00 -13.76
C LYS A 306 -21.34 -17.36 -13.61
N ASP A 307 -20.34 -17.97 -14.27
CA ASP A 307 -18.91 -17.66 -14.40
C ASP A 307 -18.22 -16.83 -13.28
N PRO A 308 -18.31 -17.25 -11.99
CA PRO A 308 -17.66 -16.54 -10.90
C PRO A 308 -16.21 -17.01 -10.69
N VAL A 309 -15.34 -16.05 -10.42
CA VAL A 309 -13.95 -16.26 -10.04
C VAL A 309 -13.76 -15.77 -8.61
N LEU A 310 -13.24 -16.66 -7.75
CA LEU A 310 -12.78 -16.31 -6.42
C LEU A 310 -11.44 -15.61 -6.51
N VAL A 311 -11.29 -14.52 -5.77
CA VAL A 311 -10.03 -13.78 -5.65
C VAL A 311 -9.61 -13.80 -4.18
N MET A 312 -8.41 -14.29 -3.89
CA MET A 312 -7.89 -14.36 -2.52
C MET A 312 -6.71 -13.40 -2.36
N GLY A 313 -6.87 -12.42 -1.46
CA GLY A 313 -5.81 -11.55 -0.97
C GLY A 313 -5.26 -12.08 0.36
N THR A 314 -3.96 -11.92 0.59
CA THR A 314 -3.29 -12.34 1.84
C THR A 314 -2.19 -11.36 2.18
N ASP A 315 -2.28 -10.73 3.35
CA ASP A 315 -1.25 -9.82 3.82
C ASP A 315 -1.27 -9.67 5.35
N GLY A 316 -0.29 -8.96 5.89
CA GLY A 316 -0.17 -8.58 7.29
C GLY A 316 0.01 -7.06 7.47
N VAL A 317 0.13 -6.65 8.72
CA VAL A 317 0.34 -5.22 9.08
C VAL A 317 1.83 -4.84 9.09
N GLY A 318 2.71 -5.85 9.17
CA GLY A 318 4.15 -5.67 9.17
C GLY A 318 4.69 -4.89 10.37
N THR A 319 5.81 -4.18 10.17
CA THR A 319 6.57 -3.54 11.26
C THR A 319 5.80 -2.44 12.01
N LYS A 320 4.67 -1.94 11.47
CA LYS A 320 3.77 -1.01 12.19
C LYS A 320 3.30 -1.57 13.53
N LEU A 321 3.20 -2.90 13.66
CA LEU A 321 2.88 -3.60 14.91
C LEU A 321 3.85 -3.26 16.05
N LYS A 322 5.14 -3.01 15.76
CA LYS A 322 6.11 -2.63 16.79
C LYS A 322 5.75 -1.31 17.46
N ILE A 323 5.27 -0.33 16.68
CA ILE A 323 4.83 0.97 17.22
C ILE A 323 3.55 0.78 18.03
N ALA A 324 2.58 0.02 17.52
CA ALA A 324 1.33 -0.29 18.23
C ALA A 324 1.60 -0.94 19.60
N GLN A 325 2.49 -1.93 19.65
CA GLN A 325 2.93 -2.61 20.87
C GLN A 325 3.65 -1.67 21.84
N GLN A 326 4.61 -0.86 21.36
CA GLN A 326 5.32 0.11 22.19
C GLN A 326 4.39 1.19 22.77
N LYS A 327 3.33 1.54 22.05
CA LYS A 327 2.36 2.56 22.46
C LYS A 327 1.14 1.99 23.20
N SER A 328 1.04 0.67 23.32
CA SER A 328 -0.18 -0.01 23.81
C SER A 328 -1.45 0.48 23.11
N SER A 329 -1.36 0.73 21.79
CA SER A 329 -2.43 1.31 20.97
C SER A 329 -2.79 0.32 19.87
N HIS A 330 -3.82 -0.49 20.11
CA HIS A 330 -4.15 -1.66 19.29
C HIS A 330 -5.48 -1.53 18.51
N ASN A 331 -6.20 -0.42 18.69
CA ASN A 331 -7.55 -0.24 18.14
C ASN A 331 -7.58 0.02 16.63
N THR A 332 -6.48 0.48 16.02
CA THR A 332 -6.43 0.81 14.58
C THR A 332 -5.76 -0.26 13.71
N ILE A 333 -4.93 -1.13 14.29
CA ILE A 333 -4.19 -2.15 13.52
C ILE A 333 -5.10 -3.22 12.90
N GLY A 334 -6.29 -3.45 13.46
CA GLY A 334 -7.29 -4.31 12.83
C GLY A 334 -7.81 -3.72 11.51
N ILE A 335 -7.92 -2.39 11.43
CA ILE A 335 -8.29 -1.69 10.19
C ILE A 335 -7.16 -1.83 9.16
N ASP A 336 -5.92 -1.66 9.59
CA ASP A 336 -4.75 -1.86 8.72
C ASP A 336 -4.72 -3.28 8.14
N LEU A 337 -5.00 -4.31 8.95
CA LEU A 337 -5.02 -5.70 8.50
C LEU A 337 -6.06 -5.93 7.38
N VAL A 338 -7.27 -5.42 7.60
CA VAL A 338 -8.34 -5.52 6.59
C VAL A 338 -7.98 -4.73 5.35
N ALA A 339 -7.50 -3.49 5.49
CA ALA A 339 -7.14 -2.63 4.37
C ALA A 339 -6.07 -3.25 3.46
N MET A 340 -5.06 -3.90 4.03
CA MET A 340 -4.01 -4.58 3.26
C MET A 340 -4.56 -5.77 2.45
N CYS A 341 -5.66 -6.40 2.88
CA CYS A 341 -6.24 -7.55 2.17
C CYS A 341 -7.37 -7.19 1.18
N VAL A 342 -8.17 -6.16 1.49
CA VAL A 342 -9.37 -5.83 0.69
C VAL A 342 -9.10 -4.78 -0.40
N ASN A 343 -8.03 -4.01 -0.27
CA ASN A 343 -7.62 -3.04 -1.30
C ASN A 343 -6.79 -3.71 -2.41
N ASP A 344 -6.13 -4.83 -2.10
CA ASP A 344 -5.40 -5.71 -3.03
C ASP A 344 -6.37 -6.59 -3.83
#